data_AF-X1EEH5-F1
#
_entry.id   AF-X1EEH5-F1
#
_cell.length_a   1.000
_cell.length_b   1.000
_cell.length_c   1.000
_cell.angle_alpha   90.00
_cell.angle_beta   90.00
_cell.angle_gamma   90.00
#
_symmetry.space_group_name_H-M   'P 1'
#
loop_
_entity.id
_entity.type
_entity.pdbx_description
1 polymer ?
#
loop_
_entity_poly.entity_id
_entity_poly.type
_entity_poly.pdbx_seq_one_letter_code
_entity_poly.pdbx_strand_id
1 'polypeptide(L)' 'YLNENRCMSLLFIQIKVYSLAKTIADCFKFRNKIGMNVAREALKIAITEKGVQPKEIMQYAKKVLI' A
#
# COMPACT_ATOMS: atom_id res chain seq x y z
N TYR A 1 5.89 -15.41 2.15
CA TYR A 1 4.62 -15.76 1.49
C TYR A 1 3.46 -15.52 2.45
N LEU A 2 3.15 -14.27 2.77
CA LEU A 2 2.02 -13.95 3.66
C LEU A 2 0.87 -13.43 2.81
N ASN A 3 0.08 -14.40 2.38
CA ASN A 3 -1.16 -14.24 1.63
C ASN A 3 -2.28 -14.11 2.66
N GLU A 4 -2.56 -12.89 3.12
CA GLU A 4 -3.65 -12.66 4.08
C GLU A 4 -4.45 -11.42 3.69
N ASN A 5 -5.46 -11.67 2.84
CA ASN A 5 -6.59 -10.78 2.55
C ASN A 5 -7.46 -10.60 3.81
N ARG A 6 -6.90 -10.07 4.90
CA ARG A 6 -7.60 -9.94 6.18
C ARG A 6 -8.50 -8.72 6.16
N CYS A 7 -9.73 -8.94 5.69
CA CYS A 7 -10.88 -8.05 5.92
C CYS A 7 -11.04 -7.89 7.45
N MET A 8 -10.59 -6.76 8.00
CA MET A 8 -10.70 -6.48 9.43
C MET A 8 -12.00 -5.72 9.65
N SER A 9 -13.08 -6.48 9.85
CA SER A 9 -14.42 -5.99 10.12
C SER A 9 -14.54 -5.57 11.59
N LEU A 10 -14.47 -4.28 11.87
CA LEU A 10 -14.74 -3.75 13.22
C LEU A 10 -15.90 -2.75 13.32
N LEU A 11 -16.53 -2.29 12.23
CA LEU A 11 -17.81 -1.57 12.29
C LEU A 11 -18.38 -1.47 10.86
N PHE A 12 -19.37 -2.31 10.53
CA PHE A 12 -20.30 -2.28 9.37
C PHE A 12 -19.85 -1.63 8.03
N ILE A 13 -18.56 -1.69 7.70
CA ILE A 13 -17.97 -1.18 6.46
C ILE A 13 -17.00 -2.26 5.99
N GLN A 14 -17.22 -2.79 4.79
CA GLN A 14 -16.30 -3.74 4.17
C GLN A 14 -15.02 -3.02 3.75
N ILE A 15 -14.11 -2.83 4.70
CA ILE A 15 -12.78 -2.29 4.45
C ILE A 15 -11.95 -3.41 3.84
N LYS A 16 -11.73 -3.34 2.52
CA LYS A 16 -10.75 -4.18 1.83
C LYS A 16 -9.37 -3.77 2.30
N VAL A 17 -8.88 -4.40 3.37
CA VAL A 17 -7.51 -4.20 3.85
C VAL A 17 -6.59 -4.84 2.81
N TYR A 18 -5.94 -3.99 2.03
CA TYR A 18 -4.91 -4.43 1.10
C TYR A 18 -3.58 -4.61 1.85
N SER A 19 -2.75 -5.55 1.38
CA SER A 19 -1.39 -5.70 1.87
C SER A 19 -0.67 -4.36 1.83
N LEU A 20 0.22 -4.12 2.79
CA LEU A 20 0.93 -2.84 2.93
C LEU A 20 1.56 -2.40 1.60
N ALA A 21 2.20 -3.32 0.88
CA ALA A 21 2.81 -3.05 -0.42
C ALA A 21 1.80 -2.57 -1.49
N LYS A 22 0.58 -3.12 -1.48
CA LYS A 22 -0.50 -2.73 -2.39
C LYS A 22 -1.09 -1.37 -1.99
N THR A 23 -1.27 -1.12 -0.70
CA THR A 23 -1.73 0.18 -0.19
C THR A 23 -0.77 1.31 -0.55
N ILE A 24 0.55 1.08 -0.47
CA ILE A 24 1.56 2.06 -0.91
C ILE A 24 1.47 2.29 -2.42
N ALA A 25 1.36 1.22 -3.22
CA ALA A 25 1.19 1.36 -4.68
C ALA A 25 -0.07 2.15 -5.05
N ASP A 26 -1.19 1.92 -4.36
CA ASP A 26 -2.42 2.68 -4.54
C ASP A 26 -2.25 4.15 -4.11
N CYS A 27 -1.48 4.43 -3.05
CA CYS A 27 -1.16 5.80 -2.64
C CYS A 27 -0.44 6.58 -3.75
N PHE A 28 0.50 5.93 -4.46
CA PHE A 28 1.16 6.50 -5.65
C PHE A 28 0.21 6.66 -6.85
N LYS A 29 -0.78 5.78 -7.00
CA LYS A 29 -1.83 5.90 -8.03
C LYS A 29 -2.67 7.16 -7.81
N PHE A 30 -3.11 7.37 -6.57
CA PHE A 30 -3.95 8.50 -6.17
C PHE A 30 -3.15 9.72 -5.69
N ARG A 31 -1.87 9.83 -6.08
CA ARG A 31 -0.97 10.94 -5.72
C ARG A 31 -1.57 12.33 -6.00
N ASN A 32 -2.45 12.47 -7.00
CA ASN A 32 -3.16 13.72 -7.29
C ASN A 32 -4.16 14.13 -6.19
N LYS A 33 -4.69 13.18 -5.42
CA LYS A 33 -5.62 13.42 -4.31
C LYS A 33 -4.90 13.44 -2.96
N ILE A 34 -3.88 12.60 -2.79
CA ILE A 34 -3.21 12.38 -1.49
C ILE A 34 -1.97 13.27 -1.32
N GLY A 35 -1.34 13.68 -2.42
CA GLY A 35 -0.13 14.49 -2.43
C GLY A 35 1.15 13.65 -2.46
N MET A 36 2.12 14.11 -3.25
CA MET A 36 3.40 13.41 -3.47
C MET A 36 4.19 13.21 -2.17
N ASN A 37 4.18 14.21 -1.28
CA ASN A 37 4.93 14.15 -0.01
C ASN A 37 4.40 13.06 0.91
N VAL A 38 3.07 12.90 0.96
CA VAL A 38 2.41 11.86 1.77
C VAL A 38 2.73 10.47 1.22
N ALA A 39 2.72 10.30 -0.11
CA ALA A 39 3.12 9.04 -0.74
C ALA A 39 4.60 8.68 -0.45
N ARG A 40 5.49 9.68 -0.44
CA ARG A 40 6.91 9.50 -0.13
C ARG A 40 7.14 9.10 1.34
N GLU A 41 6.48 9.76 2.29
CA GLU A 41 6.58 9.41 3.71
C GLU A 41 6.00 8.02 3.98
N ALA A 42 4.87 7.68 3.36
CA ALA A 42 4.27 6.35 3.47
C ALA A 42 5.22 5.24 2.96
N LEU A 43 5.92 5.49 1.84
CA LEU A 43 6.93 4.57 1.33
C LEU A 43 8.09 4.39 2.31
N LYS A 44 8.59 5.49 2.87
CA LYS A 44 9.70 5.46 3.85
C LYS A 44 9.31 4.68 5.10
N ILE A 45 8.13 4.91 5.64
CA ILE A 45 7.59 4.18 6.80
C ILE A 45 7.43 2.68 6.48
N ALA A 46 6.90 2.34 5.30
CA ALA A 46 6.71 0.95 4.90
C ALA A 46 8.03 0.16 4.83
N ILE A 47 9.11 0.80 4.37
CA ILE A 47 10.43 0.18 4.28
C ILE A 47 11.11 0.14 5.65
N THR A 48 11.14 1.27 6.36
CA THR A 48 11.92 1.41 7.60
C THR A 48 11.25 0.76 8.81
N GLU A 49 9.93 0.94 8.98
CA GLU A 49 9.23 0.47 10.18
C GLU A 49 8.58 -0.91 10.00
N LYS A 50 8.13 -1.22 8.77
CA LYS A 50 7.41 -2.47 8.48
C LYS A 50 8.26 -3.50 7.74
N GLY A 51 9.49 -3.16 7.35
CA GLY A 51 10.42 -4.07 6.69
C GLY A 51 9.91 -4.59 5.34
N VAL A 52 9.02 -3.85 4.68
CA VAL A 52 8.48 -4.27 3.39
C VAL A 52 9.57 -4.17 2.34
N GLN A 53 9.76 -5.25 1.58
CA GLN A 53 10.78 -5.25 0.54
C GLN A 53 10.36 -4.31 -0.60
N PRO A 54 11.22 -3.37 -1.03
CA PRO A 54 10.90 -2.46 -2.13
C PRO A 54 10.48 -3.19 -3.42
N LYS A 55 11.01 -4.41 -3.61
CA LYS A 55 10.68 -5.29 -4.74
C LYS A 55 9.20 -5.69 -4.76
N GLU A 56 8.60 -5.96 -3.60
CA GLU A 56 7.16 -6.31 -3.50
C GLU A 56 6.30 -5.08 -3.85
N ILE A 57 6.66 -3.91 -3.34
CA ILE A 57 5.98 -2.63 -3.65
C ILE A 57 6.04 -2.37 -5.16
N MET A 58 7.22 -2.55 -5.77
CA MET A 58 7.43 -2.31 -7.20
C MET A 58 6.66 -3.30 -8.09
N GLN A 59 6.47 -4.55 -7.66
CA GLN A 59 5.61 -5.51 -8.36
C GLN A 59 4.16 -5.05 -8.43
N TYR A 60 3.63 -4.49 -7.33
CA TYR A 60 2.28 -3.91 -7.31
C TYR A 60 2.21 -2.59 -8.07
N ALA A 61 3.21 -1.71 -7.93
CA ALA A 61 3.27 -0.45 -8.66
C ALA A 61 3.32 -0.66 -10.19
N LYS A 62 4.07 -1.67 -10.65
CA LYS A 62 4.11 -2.04 -12.06
C LYS A 62 2.74 -2.48 -12.59
N LYS A 63 1.96 -3.25 -11.81
CA LYS A 63 0.58 -3.62 -12.20
C LYS A 63 -0.40 -2.45 -12.23
N VAL A 64 -0.07 -1.34 -11.59
CA VAL A 64 -0.96 -0.17 -11.45
C VAL A 64 -0.69 0.92 -12.49
N LEU A 65 0.53 0.94 -13.05
CA LEU A 65 1.01 1.97 -13.99
C LEU A 65 1.08 1.52 -15.46
N ILE A 66 0.77 0.25 -15.77
CA ILE A 66 0.56 -0.26 -17.14
C ILE A 66 -0.93 -0.45 -17.35
#